data_AF-A0A3M1EV13-F1
#
_entry.id   AF-A0A3M1EV13-F1
#
_cell.length_a   1.000
_cell.length_b   1.000
_cell.length_c   1.000
_cell.angle_alpha   90.00
_cell.angle_beta   90.00
_cell.angle_gamma   90.00
#
_symmetry.space_group_name_H-M   'P 1'
#
loop_
_entity.id
_entity.type
_entity.pdbx_description
1 polymer ?
#
loop_
_entity_poly.entity_id
_entity_poly.type
_entity_poly.pdbx_seq_one_letter_code
_entity_poly.pdbx_strand_id
1 'polypeptide(L)'
;MPKKYPVPPPAPIGEVYREPCRHCDGSGHEPGLPDLTCRECMGRGRRKWRIETCPVCGGWGRSLKSLGVLKCRACRGRGWQARDVG
;
A
#
# COMPACT_ATOMS: atom_id res chain seq x y z
N MET A 1 -10.19 -16.03 3.04
CA MET A 1 -9.19 -16.96 2.48
C MET A 1 -7.80 -16.39 2.75
N PRO A 2 -6.90 -17.07 3.50
CA PRO A 2 -5.54 -16.57 3.66
C PRO A 2 -4.79 -16.71 2.33
N LYS A 3 -4.21 -15.61 1.83
CA LYS A 3 -3.35 -15.66 0.64
C LYS A 3 -2.12 -16.51 0.96
N LYS A 4 -1.98 -17.67 0.33
CA LYS A 4 -0.76 -18.46 0.38
C LYS A 4 0.27 -17.73 -0.48
N TYR A 5 1.22 -17.03 0.14
CA TYR A 5 2.38 -16.55 -0.61
C TYR A 5 3.18 -17.77 -1.05
N PRO A 6 3.38 -17.98 -2.36
CA PRO A 6 4.17 -19.11 -2.83
C PRO A 6 5.58 -19.00 -2.27
N VAL A 7 6.10 -20.12 -1.79
CA VAL A 7 7.52 -20.20 -1.45
C VAL A 7 8.28 -19.93 -2.75
N PRO A 8 9.19 -18.95 -2.76
CA PRO A 8 10.01 -18.70 -3.94
C PRO A 8 10.86 -19.92 -4.32
N PRO A 9 11.30 -20.01 -5.58
CA PRO A 9 12.46 -20.84 -5.90
C PRO A 9 13.69 -20.31 -5.12
N PRO A 10 14.65 -21.19 -4.74
CA PRO A 10 15.90 -20.76 -4.12
C PRO A 10 16.59 -19.74 -5.02
N ALA A 11 16.98 -18.59 -4.44
CA ALA A 11 17.65 -17.53 -5.17
C ALA A 11 19.05 -18.01 -5.62
N PRO A 12 19.52 -17.61 -6.81
CA PRO A 12 20.90 -17.86 -7.23
C PRO A 12 21.88 -17.22 -6.23
N ILE A 13 23.04 -17.86 -6.06
CA ILE A 13 24.08 -17.48 -5.09
C ILE A 13 24.47 -16.02 -5.37
N GLY A 14 24.16 -15.11 -4.44
CA GLY A 14 24.44 -13.67 -4.55
C GLY A 14 23.20 -12.77 -4.54
N GLU A 15 21.99 -13.31 -4.59
CA GLU A 15 20.75 -12.53 -4.49
C GLU A 15 20.09 -12.65 -3.10
N VAL A 16 19.86 -11.50 -2.45
CA VAL A 16 19.11 -11.44 -1.18
C VAL A 16 17.65 -11.78 -1.46
N TYR A 17 17.16 -12.90 -0.92
CA TYR A 17 15.76 -13.27 -1.09
C TYR A 17 14.84 -12.28 -0.36
N ARG A 18 13.88 -11.69 -1.11
CA ARG A 18 12.92 -10.70 -0.61
C ARG A 18 11.51 -11.27 -0.67
N GLU A 19 10.89 -11.49 0.49
CA GLU A 19 9.46 -11.83 0.54
C GLU A 19 8.60 -10.55 0.61
N PRO A 20 7.42 -10.52 -0.04
CA PRO A 20 6.48 -9.43 0.14
C PRO A 20 6.12 -9.29 1.62
N CYS A 21 6.05 -8.05 2.11
CA CYS A 21 5.75 -7.80 3.50
C CYS A 21 4.30 -8.22 3.78
N ARG A 22 4.13 -9.21 4.64
CA ARG A 22 2.81 -9.75 5.04
C ARG A 22 1.93 -8.74 5.76
N HIS A 23 2.53 -7.76 6.45
CA HIS A 23 1.77 -6.71 7.11
C HIS A 23 1.04 -5.86 6.07
N CYS A 24 1.75 -5.36 5.06
CA CYS A 24 1.19 -4.47 4.03
C CYS A 24 0.84 -5.14 2.70
N ASP A 25 0.85 -6.47 2.63
CA ASP A 25 0.56 -7.25 1.42
C ASP A 25 1.43 -6.82 0.21
N GLY A 26 2.67 -6.37 0.45
CA GLY A 26 3.55 -5.88 -0.61
C GLY A 26 3.39 -4.40 -0.98
N SER A 27 2.35 -3.71 -0.48
CA SER A 27 2.04 -2.33 -0.89
C SER A 27 3.03 -1.28 -0.38
N GLY A 28 3.76 -1.58 0.71
CA GLY A 28 4.62 -0.60 1.38
C GLY A 28 3.87 0.39 2.29
N HIS A 29 2.55 0.31 2.39
CA HIS A 29 1.73 1.25 3.17
C HIS A 29 1.11 0.61 4.40
N GLU A 30 0.86 1.38 5.47
CA GLU A 30 0.17 0.84 6.66
C GLU A 30 -1.25 0.36 6.30
N PRO A 31 -1.60 -0.90 6.60
CA PRO A 31 -2.95 -1.43 6.40
C PRO A 31 -3.87 -0.99 7.52
N GLY A 32 -5.18 -0.97 7.25
CA GLY A 32 -6.18 -0.69 8.28
C GLY A 32 -6.15 0.74 8.82
N LEU A 33 -5.45 1.66 8.13
CA LEU A 33 -5.67 3.07 8.37
C LEU A 33 -7.17 3.35 8.14
N PRO A 34 -7.82 4.08 9.06
CA PRO A 34 -9.21 4.42 8.89
C PRO A 34 -9.35 5.06 7.52
N ASP A 35 -10.32 4.59 6.73
CA ASP A 35 -10.67 5.17 5.45
C ASP A 35 -11.03 6.64 5.70
N LEU A 36 -10.05 7.54 5.67
CA LEU A 36 -10.33 8.98 5.71
C LEU A 36 -10.81 9.31 4.31
N THR A 37 -12.07 8.98 4.05
CA THR A 37 -12.83 9.40 2.90
C THR A 37 -12.54 10.88 2.68
N CYS A 38 -12.11 11.24 1.48
CA CYS A 38 -11.85 12.64 1.18
C CYS A 38 -13.16 13.40 1.37
N ARG A 39 -13.23 14.28 2.38
CA ARG A 39 -14.45 15.01 2.73
C ARG A 39 -14.92 15.92 1.60
N GLU A 40 -13.99 16.42 0.79
CA GLU A 40 -14.30 17.33 -0.32
C GLU A 40 -15.05 16.65 -1.47
N CYS A 41 -14.68 15.42 -1.84
CA CYS A 41 -15.40 14.66 -2.86
C CYS A 41 -16.32 13.57 -2.30
N MET A 42 -16.37 13.43 -0.98
CA MET A 42 -17.09 12.37 -0.26
C MET A 42 -16.79 10.97 -0.83
N GLY A 43 -15.52 10.65 -1.06
CA GLY A 43 -15.14 9.32 -1.56
C GLY A 43 -15.16 9.16 -3.07
N ARG A 44 -15.73 10.11 -3.82
CA ARG A 44 -15.95 9.97 -5.27
C ARG A 44 -14.71 10.18 -6.14
N GLY A 45 -13.69 10.85 -5.60
CA GLY A 45 -12.53 11.28 -6.38
C GLY A 45 -12.81 12.44 -7.35
N ARG A 46 -14.06 12.91 -7.45
CA ARG A 46 -14.51 13.93 -8.39
C ARG A 46 -15.44 14.90 -7.67
N ARG A 47 -15.48 16.17 -8.08
CA ARG A 47 -16.43 17.13 -7.51
C ARG A 47 -17.84 16.81 -8.02
N LYS A 48 -18.87 17.03 -7.18
CA LYS A 48 -20.27 16.69 -7.53
C LYS A 48 -20.79 17.40 -8.80
N TRP A 49 -20.26 18.58 -9.13
CA TRP A 49 -20.77 19.46 -10.20
C TRP A 49 -19.88 19.56 -11.43
N ARG A 50 -18.67 18.99 -11.42
CA ARG A 50 -17.76 18.97 -12.57
C ARG A 50 -17.08 17.62 -12.68
N ILE A 51 -16.87 17.13 -13.91
CA ILE A 51 -16.01 15.98 -14.22
C ILE A 51 -14.52 16.37 -14.04
N GLU A 52 -14.24 17.17 -13.02
CA GLU A 52 -12.91 17.59 -12.64
C GLU A 52 -12.45 16.69 -11.50
N THR A 53 -11.25 16.15 -11.68
CA THR A 53 -10.50 15.42 -10.65
C THR A 53 -10.47 16.25 -9.38
N CYS A 54 -10.87 15.66 -8.25
CA CYS A 54 -10.87 16.38 -6.98
C CYS A 54 -9.42 16.79 -6.64
N PRO A 55 -9.11 18.10 -6.54
CA PRO A 55 -7.74 18.57 -6.41
C PRO A 55 -7.13 18.20 -5.04
N VAL A 56 -7.96 18.02 -4.01
CA VAL A 56 -7.52 17.68 -2.65
C VAL A 56 -7.07 16.23 -2.52
N CYS A 57 -7.75 15.31 -3.22
CA CYS A 57 -7.37 13.90 -3.20
C CYS A 57 -6.72 13.45 -4.51
N GLY A 58 -6.47 14.34 -5.47
CA GLY A 58 -5.93 14.00 -6.79
C GLY A 58 -6.73 12.95 -7.56
N GLY A 59 -8.04 12.80 -7.31
CA GLY A 59 -8.86 11.80 -8.02
C GLY A 59 -9.15 10.52 -7.25
N TRP A 60 -8.48 10.30 -6.13
CA TRP A 60 -8.49 8.98 -5.48
C TRP A 60 -9.68 8.74 -4.54
N GLY A 61 -10.41 9.79 -4.18
CA GLY A 61 -11.55 9.68 -3.25
C GLY A 61 -11.14 9.56 -1.78
N ARG A 62 -9.85 9.49 -1.47
CA ARG A 62 -9.32 9.33 -0.12
C ARG A 62 -8.38 10.49 0.22
N SER A 63 -8.32 10.86 1.49
CA SER A 63 -7.42 11.92 1.95
C SER A 63 -5.96 11.53 1.65
N LEU A 64 -5.08 12.49 1.36
CA LEU A 64 -3.65 12.24 1.14
C LEU A 64 -3.01 11.46 2.31
N LYS A 65 -3.49 11.65 3.54
CA LYS A 65 -3.10 10.84 4.71
C LYS A 65 -3.39 9.33 4.55
N SER A 66 -4.45 8.97 3.83
CA SER A 66 -4.88 7.57 3.60
C SER A 66 -4.31 6.97 2.33
N LEU A 67 -3.77 7.79 1.42
CA LEU A 67 -3.21 7.34 0.12
C LEU A 67 -1.81 6.73 0.22
N GLY A 68 -1.37 6.37 1.43
CA GLY A 68 -0.07 5.71 1.62
C GLY A 68 1.04 6.63 2.15
N VAL A 69 0.73 7.78 2.75
CA VAL A 69 1.81 8.60 3.34
C VAL A 69 2.37 7.95 4.62
N LEU A 70 1.61 7.09 5.30
CA LEU A 70 2.14 6.28 6.38
C LEU A 70 2.79 5.01 5.82
N LYS A 71 4.12 5.08 5.72
CA LYS A 71 4.98 3.93 5.43
C LYS A 71 4.59 2.77 6.34
N CYS A 72 4.42 1.58 5.76
CA CYS A 72 4.24 0.35 6.52
C CYS A 72 5.35 0.25 7.56
N ARG A 73 5.01 0.14 8.84
CA ARG A 73 5.91 0.08 9.98
C ARG A 73 6.77 -1.18 9.96
N ALA A 74 6.21 -2.29 9.45
CA ALA A 74 6.89 -3.57 9.39
C ALA A 74 8.01 -3.57 8.33
N CYS A 75 7.75 -3.05 7.12
CA CYS A 75 8.76 -3.00 6.06
C CYS A 75 9.37 -1.60 5.86
N ARG A 76 9.04 -0.63 6.71
CA ARG A 76 9.43 0.80 6.62
C ARG A 76 9.21 1.41 5.24
N GLY A 77 8.08 1.09 4.60
CA GLY A 77 7.77 1.60 3.26
C GLY A 77 8.30 0.76 2.09
N ARG A 78 9.12 -0.28 2.32
CA ARG A 78 9.75 -1.05 1.24
C ARG A 78 8.80 -1.97 0.48
N GLY A 79 7.73 -2.43 1.11
CA GLY A 79 6.86 -3.48 0.57
C GLY A 79 7.42 -4.91 0.69
N TRP A 80 8.67 -5.09 1.14
CA TRP A 80 9.30 -6.40 1.27
C TRP A 80 10.17 -6.50 2.52
N GLN A 81 10.45 -7.73 2.94
CA GLN A 81 11.37 -8.08 4.02
C GLN A 81 12.43 -9.05 3.48
N ALA A 82 13.69 -8.82 3.85
CA ALA A 82 14.74 -9.78 3.57
C ALA A 82 14.51 -11.01 4.45
N ARG A 83 14.57 -12.20 3.86
CA ARG A 83 14.71 -13.43 4.65
C ARG A 83 16.13 -13.92 4.53
N ASP A 84 16.80 -14.00 5.68
CA ASP A 84 17.97 -14.84 5.83
C ASP A 84 17.49 -16.30 5.73
N VAL A 85 17.90 -16.96 4.65
CA VAL A 85 17.78 -18.41 4.51
C VAL A 85 19.04 -18.97 5.15
N GLY A 86 18.96 -19.21 6.47
CA GLY A 86 19.95 -19.98 7.22
C GLY A 86 19.68 -21.46 7.13
#